data_AF-A0A7D9EI14-F1
#
_entry.id   AF-A0A7D9EI14-F1
#
_cell.length_a   1.000
_cell.length_b   1.000
_cell.length_c   1.000
_cell.angle_alpha   90.00
_cell.angle_beta   90.00
_cell.angle_gamma   90.00
#
_symmetry.space_group_name_H-M   'P 1'
#
loop_
_entity.id
_entity.type
_entity.pdbx_description
1 polymer ?
#
loop_
_entity_poly.entity_id
_entity_poly.type
_entity_poly.pdbx_seq_one_letter_code
_entity_poly.pdbx_strand_id
1 'polypeptide(L)'
;AFLYIINLKLMRAHSLTKGRLRRNSTVIIFFRCPPLKTTQKGRCGEDLDFVTKFAPGGRKLLKPGSHYVPQLHRRHQMNIKNHPQAPFIKNIHYNLPNGGNWKVDYMIHNPDVFNGSKSDNEVLIGKARSLIKRFREESGSPGLAISVSVDGRTVWSEGFGYSDIENDVPCTPSTVMRIASISKPLTAAAAMKLLDEGKLNLDDPVQKYVPNFPEKQINSKPCVITIRQLLCHQSGIRHYHKTKKGEGSTQSGTTKNGNEKEERENKVSEFQKQEYYIKECYDSVEKSLSLFKDDPLVHEPGSEFLYTTFGWTLLSAVIESAAQKKFLLCMYELFKDLGMNNTQAELHKNLVYGRARVKRMSIKAIRFAPLGHYVRNEKGQLMNTPYVDNCYKWAGGGFISTTEDLIKFGNAMLYSSQIGEFQGKSKDSLLSGILSPESMRLSWTTVENTEDKVSKHWGYGLGWAILPEKHERGCCRDQQKAIAHSGGAVGASSILLILPNSVNKNLFDVTQESPLPNGVVVAILVNMGSVSLRRPALKIAQLFNCHQKM
;
A
#
# COMPACT_ATOMS: atom_id res chain seq x y z
N ALA A 1 -39.01 -22.37 16.34
CA ALA A 1 -38.65 -22.30 14.90
C ALA A 1 -37.19 -21.85 14.66
N PHE A 2 -36.78 -20.66 15.14
CA PHE A 2 -35.43 -20.10 14.90
C PHE A 2 -34.27 -20.99 15.40
N LEU A 3 -34.36 -21.50 16.64
CA LEU A 3 -33.36 -22.42 17.21
C LEU A 3 -33.33 -23.80 16.54
N TYR A 4 -34.48 -24.26 16.00
CA TYR A 4 -34.59 -25.52 15.27
C TYR A 4 -33.90 -25.42 13.89
N ILE A 5 -34.04 -24.27 13.23
CA ILE A 5 -33.34 -23.94 11.98
C ILE A 5 -31.84 -23.80 12.21
N ILE A 6 -31.40 -23.21 13.33
CA ILE A 6 -29.97 -23.14 13.70
C ILE A 6 -29.38 -24.54 13.91
N ASN A 7 -30.08 -25.43 14.61
CA ASN A 7 -29.62 -26.81 14.83
C ASN A 7 -29.56 -27.64 13.54
N LEU A 8 -30.57 -27.54 12.66
CA LEU A 8 -30.54 -28.19 11.33
C LEU A 8 -29.40 -27.64 10.45
N LYS A 9 -29.13 -26.33 10.51
CA LYS A 9 -28.03 -25.68 9.77
C LYS A 9 -26.64 -26.05 10.31
N LEU A 10 -26.48 -26.19 11.63
CA LEU A 10 -25.25 -26.67 12.26
C LEU A 10 -24.97 -28.14 11.93
N MET A 11 -25.99 -29.00 11.92
CA MET A 11 -25.82 -30.40 11.52
C MET A 11 -25.46 -30.56 10.03
N ARG A 12 -26.00 -29.69 9.16
CA ARG A 12 -25.66 -29.71 7.72
C ARG A 12 -24.27 -29.13 7.45
N ALA A 13 -23.86 -28.07 8.16
CA ALA A 13 -22.49 -27.55 8.12
C ALA A 13 -21.48 -28.59 8.64
N HIS A 14 -21.82 -29.30 9.72
CA HIS A 14 -20.99 -30.38 10.25
C HIS A 14 -20.89 -31.57 9.27
N SER A 15 -22.00 -31.92 8.61
CA SER A 15 -22.04 -32.93 7.54
C SER A 15 -21.20 -32.55 6.32
N LEU A 16 -21.20 -31.26 5.92
CA LEU A 16 -20.37 -30.74 4.82
C LEU A 16 -18.87 -30.69 5.17
N THR A 17 -18.54 -30.71 6.47
CA THR A 17 -17.15 -30.71 6.97
C THR A 17 -16.62 -32.10 7.35
N LYS A 18 -17.41 -33.18 7.20
CA LYS A 18 -16.96 -34.55 7.48
C LYS A 18 -15.77 -34.90 6.57
N GLY A 19 -14.56 -34.77 7.14
CA GLY A 19 -13.29 -35.08 6.50
C GLY A 19 -12.32 -33.90 6.29
N ARG A 20 -12.74 -32.63 6.51
CA ARG A 20 -11.94 -31.45 6.11
C ARG A 20 -11.50 -30.48 7.21
N LEU A 21 -11.89 -30.69 8.47
CA LEU A 21 -11.43 -29.84 9.58
C LEU A 21 -10.44 -30.59 10.48
N ARG A 22 -9.23 -30.04 10.62
CA ARG A 22 -8.16 -30.56 11.51
C ARG A 22 -8.48 -30.24 12.96
N ARG A 23 -7.86 -30.98 13.90
CA ARG A 23 -8.10 -30.97 15.37
C ARG A 23 -8.08 -29.62 16.09
N ASN A 24 -7.73 -28.50 15.43
CA ASN A 24 -7.67 -27.15 16.03
C ASN A 24 -8.39 -26.05 15.22
N SER A 25 -9.20 -26.40 14.22
CA SER A 25 -9.92 -25.39 13.42
C SER A 25 -11.01 -24.70 14.25
N THR A 26 -11.03 -23.36 14.23
CA THR A 26 -12.11 -22.55 14.83
C THR A 26 -13.01 -22.00 13.73
N VAL A 27 -14.31 -22.34 13.78
CA VAL A 27 -15.31 -21.85 12.83
C VAL A 27 -16.12 -20.75 13.51
N ILE A 28 -16.20 -19.56 12.89
CA ILE A 28 -16.99 -18.43 13.37
C ILE A 28 -18.06 -18.12 12.31
N ILE A 29 -19.33 -18.14 12.69
CA ILE A 29 -20.47 -17.94 11.78
C ILE A 29 -21.21 -16.67 12.19
N PHE A 30 -21.37 -15.73 11.26
CA PHE A 30 -22.16 -14.51 11.48
C PHE A 30 -23.54 -14.67 10.85
N PHE A 31 -24.58 -14.23 11.55
CA PHE A 31 -25.94 -14.24 11.04
C PHE A 31 -26.40 -12.79 10.87
N ARG A 32 -26.70 -12.39 9.62
CA ARG A 32 -27.34 -11.10 9.35
C ARG A 32 -28.82 -11.31 9.09
N CYS A 33 -29.68 -10.72 9.92
CA CYS A 33 -31.13 -10.75 9.70
C CYS A 33 -31.53 -9.54 8.84
N PRO A 34 -32.28 -9.71 7.74
CA PRO A 34 -32.88 -8.58 7.06
C PRO A 34 -33.94 -7.93 7.96
N PRO A 35 -34.18 -6.60 7.83
CA PRO A 35 -35.19 -5.91 8.62
C PRO A 35 -36.58 -6.46 8.28
N LEU A 36 -37.27 -7.01 9.29
CA LEU A 36 -38.66 -7.41 9.16
C LEU A 36 -39.53 -6.16 9.04
N LYS A 37 -40.26 -6.01 7.93
CA LYS A 37 -41.37 -5.04 7.84
C LYS A 37 -42.45 -5.49 8.82
N THR A 38 -42.45 -4.91 10.01
CA THR A 38 -43.58 -5.02 10.94
C THR A 38 -44.05 -3.62 11.30
N THR A 39 -45.29 -3.34 10.93
CA THR A 39 -46.05 -2.15 11.31
C THR A 39 -46.48 -2.30 12.76
N GLN A 40 -45.63 -1.91 13.71
CA GLN A 40 -46.05 -1.42 15.02
C GLN A 40 -44.85 -0.82 15.78
N LYS A 41 -45.10 0.33 16.40
CA LYS A 41 -44.14 1.16 17.14
C LYS A 41 -43.29 0.35 18.12
N GLY A 42 -42.00 0.18 17.83
CA GLY A 42 -41.00 -0.34 18.76
C GLY A 42 -39.60 -0.23 18.17
N ARG A 43 -38.69 0.46 18.86
CA ARG A 43 -37.28 0.62 18.46
C ARG A 43 -36.60 -0.76 18.30
N CYS A 44 -36.13 -1.08 17.11
CA CYS A 44 -35.13 -2.13 16.89
C CYS A 44 -34.18 -1.68 15.78
N GLY A 45 -32.98 -1.27 16.17
CA GLY A 45 -31.91 -0.86 15.28
C GLY A 45 -30.58 -1.27 15.89
N GLU A 46 -30.40 -2.57 16.14
CA GLU A 46 -29.09 -3.15 16.46
C GLU A 46 -28.95 -4.48 15.73
N ASP A 47 -27.91 -4.58 14.89
CA ASP A 47 -27.44 -5.83 14.30
C ASP A 47 -27.04 -6.78 15.45
N LEU A 48 -27.76 -7.88 15.63
CA LEU A 48 -27.43 -8.90 16.64
C LEU A 48 -26.41 -9.89 16.06
N ASP A 49 -25.13 -9.65 16.33
CA ASP A 49 -24.04 -10.57 16.00
C ASP A 49 -23.92 -11.67 17.08
N PHE A 50 -24.03 -12.94 16.67
CA PHE A 50 -23.78 -14.09 17.54
C PHE A 50 -22.45 -14.75 17.19
N VAL A 51 -21.63 -15.08 18.20
CA VAL A 51 -20.33 -15.75 18.04
C VAL A 51 -20.32 -17.06 18.84
N THR A 52 -20.06 -18.18 18.19
CA THR A 52 -19.89 -19.49 18.86
C THR A 52 -18.57 -20.14 18.41
N LYS A 53 -17.79 -20.67 19.37
CA LYS A 53 -16.51 -21.36 19.16
C LYS A 53 -16.69 -22.88 19.31
N PHE A 54 -16.18 -23.68 18.37
CA PHE A 54 -16.14 -25.15 18.49
C PHE A 54 -14.71 -25.67 18.38
N ALA A 55 -14.37 -26.68 19.20
CA ALA A 55 -13.14 -27.45 19.12
C ALA A 55 -13.45 -28.89 18.63
N PRO A 56 -12.64 -29.50 17.76
CA PRO A 56 -12.88 -30.86 17.28
C PRO A 56 -12.52 -31.91 18.35
N GLY A 57 -13.53 -32.60 18.87
CA GLY A 57 -13.34 -33.75 19.78
C GLY A 57 -14.44 -33.95 20.84
N GLY A 58 -15.29 -32.96 21.08
CA GLY A 58 -16.39 -33.09 22.06
C GLY A 58 -17.65 -33.69 21.45
N ARG A 59 -17.89 -35.01 21.61
CA ARG A 59 -19.24 -35.57 21.44
C ARG A 59 -20.11 -35.09 22.62
N LYS A 60 -20.78 -33.95 22.49
CA LYS A 60 -21.99 -33.66 23.25
C LYS A 60 -23.14 -33.35 22.30
N LEU A 61 -23.86 -34.41 21.93
CA LEU A 61 -25.21 -34.30 21.39
C LEU A 61 -26.10 -33.66 22.47
N LEU A 62 -26.58 -32.44 22.22
CA LEU A 62 -27.65 -31.86 23.02
C LEU A 62 -28.91 -32.70 22.77
N LYS A 63 -29.41 -33.38 23.81
CA LYS A 63 -30.69 -34.10 23.72
C LYS A 63 -31.84 -33.08 23.55
N PRO A 64 -32.90 -33.42 22.79
CA PRO A 64 -34.03 -32.52 22.61
C PRO A 64 -34.76 -32.36 23.95
N GLY A 65 -34.83 -31.14 24.47
CA GLY A 65 -35.62 -30.81 25.67
C GLY A 65 -34.87 -30.16 26.85
N SER A 66 -33.54 -30.03 26.81
CA SER A 66 -32.82 -29.31 27.88
C SER A 66 -32.65 -27.82 27.54
N HIS A 67 -33.34 -26.96 28.28
CA HIS A 67 -33.10 -25.53 28.31
C HIS A 67 -31.78 -25.25 29.04
N TYR A 68 -30.68 -25.14 28.28
CA TYR A 68 -29.44 -24.55 28.79
C TYR A 68 -29.42 -23.07 28.37
N VAL A 69 -29.83 -22.19 29.28
CA VAL A 69 -29.56 -20.76 29.18
C VAL A 69 -28.21 -20.53 29.86
N PRO A 70 -27.12 -20.24 29.14
CA PRO A 70 -25.90 -19.82 29.82
C PRO A 70 -26.18 -18.45 30.44
N GLN A 71 -26.07 -18.36 31.76
CA GLN A 71 -25.93 -17.08 32.44
C GLN A 71 -24.69 -16.37 31.89
N LEU A 72 -24.92 -15.44 30.97
CA LEU A 72 -23.92 -14.50 30.49
C LEU A 72 -23.54 -13.58 31.66
N HIS A 73 -22.44 -13.92 32.34
CA HIS A 73 -21.73 -12.92 33.13
C HIS A 73 -21.29 -11.79 32.20
N ARG A 74 -21.65 -10.55 32.54
CA ARG A 74 -21.35 -9.28 31.82
C ARG A 74 -19.85 -9.00 31.56
N ARG A 75 -18.95 -9.93 31.85
CA ARG A 75 -17.51 -9.82 31.61
C ARG A 75 -17.15 -10.80 30.50
N HIS A 76 -17.15 -10.33 29.26
CA HIS A 76 -16.42 -10.78 28.06
C HIS A 76 -17.24 -10.43 26.80
N GLN A 77 -17.46 -9.13 26.57
CA GLN A 77 -17.69 -8.66 25.20
C GLN A 77 -16.32 -8.60 24.52
N MET A 78 -15.96 -9.64 23.76
CA MET A 78 -14.87 -9.54 22.81
C MET A 78 -15.34 -8.64 21.66
N ASN A 79 -14.86 -7.41 21.66
CA ASN A 79 -15.10 -6.43 20.60
C ASN A 79 -14.14 -6.76 19.43
N ILE A 80 -14.59 -7.61 18.50
CA ILE A 80 -13.78 -8.17 17.38
C ILE A 80 -13.62 -7.15 16.22
N LYS A 81 -13.89 -5.86 16.41
CA LYS A 81 -13.61 -4.83 15.39
C LYS A 81 -12.12 -4.63 15.08
N ASN A 82 -11.20 -5.25 15.83
CA ASN A 82 -9.75 -5.04 15.73
C ASN A 82 -8.95 -6.37 15.73
N HIS A 83 -9.17 -7.29 14.79
CA HIS A 83 -8.26 -8.43 14.58
C HIS A 83 -7.58 -8.35 13.20
N PRO A 84 -6.23 -8.37 13.09
CA PRO A 84 -5.50 -7.88 11.90
C PRO A 84 -5.23 -8.94 10.82
N GLN A 85 -5.86 -10.11 10.86
CA GLN A 85 -5.59 -11.19 9.92
C GLN A 85 -6.90 -11.81 9.43
N ALA A 86 -7.29 -11.55 8.19
CA ALA A 86 -8.48 -12.14 7.59
C ALA A 86 -8.15 -12.76 6.22
N PRO A 87 -8.24 -14.09 6.06
CA PRO A 87 -8.45 -14.73 4.77
C PRO A 87 -9.95 -14.96 4.51
N PHE A 88 -10.40 -14.53 3.33
CA PHE A 88 -11.65 -14.80 2.58
C PHE A 88 -13.02 -14.87 3.29
N ILE A 89 -13.96 -14.07 2.78
CA ILE A 89 -15.41 -14.15 3.01
C ILE A 89 -16.04 -15.01 1.91
N LYS A 90 -16.89 -16.00 2.26
CA LYS A 90 -17.75 -16.70 1.28
C LYS A 90 -19.22 -16.37 1.54
N ASN A 91 -19.92 -15.97 0.47
CA ASN A 91 -21.35 -15.71 0.49
C ASN A 91 -22.12 -16.99 0.13
N ILE A 92 -23.08 -17.40 0.97
CA ILE A 92 -24.09 -18.40 0.56
C ILE A 92 -25.46 -17.72 0.58
N HIS A 93 -26.15 -17.81 -0.56
CA HIS A 93 -27.53 -17.35 -0.72
C HIS A 93 -28.51 -18.49 -0.41
N TYR A 94 -29.54 -18.21 0.39
CA TYR A 94 -30.64 -19.14 0.64
C TYR A 94 -32.01 -18.47 0.45
N ASN A 95 -32.82 -19.05 -0.43
CA ASN A 95 -34.23 -18.71 -0.58
C ASN A 95 -35.05 -19.50 0.44
N LEU A 96 -35.86 -18.81 1.25
CA LEU A 96 -36.85 -19.46 2.09
C LEU A 96 -38.13 -19.77 1.29
N PRO A 97 -38.91 -20.79 1.69
CA PRO A 97 -40.19 -21.12 1.04
C PRO A 97 -41.21 -19.97 1.00
N ASN A 98 -41.01 -18.94 1.83
CA ASN A 98 -41.92 -17.80 2.00
C ASN A 98 -41.42 -16.53 1.27
N GLY A 99 -40.48 -16.66 0.33
CA GLY A 99 -40.00 -15.54 -0.50
C GLY A 99 -38.97 -14.60 0.14
N GLY A 100 -38.51 -14.86 1.36
CA GLY A 100 -37.44 -14.11 2.02
C GLY A 100 -36.04 -14.60 1.65
N ASN A 101 -35.15 -13.68 1.27
CA ASN A 101 -33.76 -13.96 0.92
C ASN A 101 -32.83 -13.69 2.10
N TRP A 102 -32.01 -14.66 2.52
CA TRP A 102 -31.01 -14.49 3.58
C TRP A 102 -29.59 -14.63 3.03
N LYS A 103 -28.70 -13.72 3.45
CA LYS A 103 -27.25 -13.84 3.28
C LYS A 103 -26.63 -14.30 4.60
N VAL A 104 -25.75 -15.29 4.54
CA VAL A 104 -24.97 -15.76 5.68
C VAL A 104 -23.50 -15.68 5.31
N ASP A 105 -22.75 -14.90 6.08
CA ASP A 105 -21.30 -14.77 5.97
C ASP A 105 -20.66 -15.66 7.05
N TYR A 106 -19.72 -16.52 6.69
CA TYR A 106 -18.96 -17.28 7.68
C TYR A 106 -17.45 -17.19 7.42
N MET A 107 -16.68 -17.21 8.50
CA MET A 107 -15.22 -17.17 8.52
C MET A 107 -14.68 -18.55 8.91
N ILE A 108 -13.74 -19.08 8.12
CA ILE A 108 -12.95 -20.26 8.49
C ILE A 108 -11.52 -19.79 8.75
N HIS A 109 -11.09 -19.86 10.01
CA HIS A 109 -9.69 -19.64 10.37
C HIS A 109 -8.93 -20.97 10.29
N ASN A 110 -8.01 -21.08 9.32
CA ASN A 110 -7.12 -22.24 9.18
C ASN A 110 -5.66 -21.74 9.25
N PRO A 111 -5.03 -21.76 10.44
CA PRO A 111 -3.69 -21.21 10.63
C PRO A 111 -2.56 -22.10 10.05
N ASP A 112 -2.84 -23.34 9.64
CA ASP A 112 -1.81 -24.29 9.22
C ASP A 112 -2.13 -24.94 7.85
N VAL A 113 -1.89 -24.23 6.74
CA VAL A 113 -1.73 -24.85 5.40
C VAL A 113 -0.72 -24.04 4.57
N PHE A 114 0.57 -24.15 4.91
CA PHE A 114 1.68 -23.81 4.00
C PHE A 114 2.58 -25.05 3.97
N ASN A 115 3.01 -25.47 2.77
CA ASN A 115 3.76 -26.71 2.55
C ASN A 115 5.27 -26.60 2.88
N GLY A 116 5.69 -25.58 3.64
CA GLY A 116 7.01 -25.55 4.27
C GLY A 116 6.91 -26.01 5.72
N SER A 117 7.87 -26.80 6.22
CA SER A 117 7.87 -27.16 7.64
C SER A 117 8.00 -25.87 8.47
N LYS A 118 7.33 -25.76 9.63
CA LYS A 118 7.47 -24.58 10.53
C LYS A 118 8.94 -24.24 10.82
N SER A 119 9.82 -25.24 10.80
CA SER A 119 11.27 -25.10 10.92
C SER A 119 11.93 -24.32 9.79
N ASP A 120 11.47 -24.44 8.54
CA ASP A 120 12.15 -23.80 7.39
C ASP A 120 11.92 -22.28 7.38
N ASN A 121 10.70 -21.84 7.69
CA ASN A 121 10.38 -20.42 7.81
C ASN A 121 11.17 -19.76 8.95
N GLU A 122 11.32 -20.44 10.10
CA GLU A 122 12.12 -19.90 11.21
C GLU A 122 13.60 -19.70 10.83
N VAL A 123 14.17 -20.60 10.03
CA VAL A 123 15.55 -20.46 9.52
C VAL A 123 15.66 -19.26 8.56
N LEU A 124 14.71 -19.11 7.63
CA LEU A 124 14.70 -17.98 6.70
C LEU A 124 14.51 -16.64 7.42
N ILE A 125 13.58 -16.60 8.36
CA ILE A 125 13.33 -15.45 9.23
C ILE A 125 14.59 -15.12 10.04
N GLY A 126 15.30 -16.12 10.59
CA GLY A 126 16.56 -15.92 11.29
C GLY A 126 17.64 -15.27 10.42
N LYS A 127 17.79 -15.71 9.17
CA LYS A 127 18.72 -15.12 8.18
C LYS A 127 18.33 -13.69 7.83
N ALA A 128 17.06 -13.46 7.50
CA ALA A 128 16.54 -12.13 7.14
C ALA A 128 16.62 -11.15 8.32
N ARG A 129 16.32 -11.60 9.54
CA ARG A 129 16.47 -10.83 10.79
C ARG A 129 17.92 -10.42 11.01
N SER A 130 18.87 -11.33 10.81
CA SER A 130 20.30 -11.04 10.96
C SER A 130 20.76 -9.99 9.95
N LEU A 131 20.32 -10.10 8.69
CA LEU A 131 20.61 -9.15 7.63
C LEU A 131 20.08 -7.75 7.96
N ILE A 132 18.80 -7.65 8.36
CA ILE A 132 18.19 -6.33 8.60
C ILE A 132 18.70 -5.67 9.88
N LYS A 133 19.02 -6.45 10.93
CA LYS A 133 19.67 -5.94 12.15
C LYS A 133 21.02 -5.33 11.84
N ARG A 134 21.88 -6.06 11.13
CA ARG A 134 23.19 -5.55 10.68
C ARG A 134 23.04 -4.28 9.86
N PHE A 135 22.10 -4.27 8.91
CA PHE A 135 21.83 -3.09 8.08
C PHE A 135 21.39 -1.88 8.92
N ARG A 136 20.53 -2.06 9.93
CA ARG A 136 20.12 -0.99 10.85
C ARG A 136 21.32 -0.41 11.59
N GLU A 137 22.21 -1.26 12.09
CA GLU A 137 23.43 -0.87 12.81
C GLU A 137 24.41 -0.12 11.88
N GLU A 138 24.69 -0.65 10.70
CA GLU A 138 25.58 -0.04 9.69
C GLU A 138 25.06 1.32 9.21
N SER A 139 23.75 1.46 9.04
CA SER A 139 23.14 2.75 8.69
C SER A 139 23.04 3.71 9.88
N GLY A 140 23.12 3.20 11.11
CA GLY A 140 22.83 3.93 12.35
C GLY A 140 21.38 4.40 12.44
N SER A 141 20.46 3.60 11.90
CA SER A 141 19.02 3.93 11.88
C SER A 141 18.41 3.73 13.28
N PRO A 142 17.72 4.75 13.85
CA PRO A 142 17.09 4.65 15.17
C PRO A 142 16.05 3.53 15.27
N GLY A 143 15.11 3.52 14.32
CA GLY A 143 13.98 2.62 14.24
C GLY A 143 13.82 2.08 12.82
N LEU A 144 13.49 0.80 12.72
CA LEU A 144 13.20 0.13 11.46
C LEU A 144 12.05 -0.85 11.66
N ALA A 145 11.06 -0.82 10.79
CA ALA A 145 10.02 -1.84 10.70
C ALA A 145 10.13 -2.57 9.36
N ILE A 146 9.86 -3.88 9.36
CA ILE A 146 9.84 -4.72 8.16
C ILE A 146 8.63 -5.64 8.19
N SER A 147 8.02 -5.86 7.04
CA SER A 147 7.03 -6.93 6.81
C SER A 147 7.34 -7.67 5.52
N VAL A 148 7.19 -8.99 5.54
CA VAL A 148 7.37 -9.90 4.40
C VAL A 148 6.12 -10.74 4.21
N SER A 149 5.62 -10.75 3.00
CA SER A 149 4.52 -11.59 2.54
C SER A 149 5.02 -12.57 1.48
N VAL A 150 4.61 -13.82 1.59
CA VAL A 150 4.87 -14.88 0.60
C VAL A 150 3.52 -15.45 0.20
N ASP A 151 3.24 -15.42 -1.10
CA ASP A 151 1.97 -15.84 -1.69
C ASP A 151 0.74 -15.27 -0.96
N GLY A 152 0.79 -13.96 -0.71
CA GLY A 152 -0.29 -13.20 -0.05
C GLY A 152 -0.43 -13.38 1.44
N ARG A 153 0.43 -14.17 2.07
CA ARG A 153 0.40 -14.40 3.51
C ARG A 153 1.60 -13.74 4.16
N THR A 154 1.35 -12.94 5.19
CA THR A 154 2.42 -12.38 6.02
C THR A 154 3.17 -13.52 6.73
N VAL A 155 4.41 -13.76 6.34
CA VAL A 155 5.28 -14.78 6.96
C VAL A 155 6.16 -14.20 8.05
N TRP A 156 6.45 -12.89 7.98
CA TRP A 156 7.27 -12.21 8.98
C TRP A 156 6.91 -10.73 9.07
N SER A 157 6.85 -10.21 10.29
CA SER A 157 6.67 -8.79 10.56
C SER A 157 7.33 -8.45 11.89
N GLU A 158 8.28 -7.52 11.89
CA GLU A 158 9.09 -7.21 13.07
C GLU A 158 9.54 -5.74 13.07
N GLY A 159 9.73 -5.17 14.26
CA GLY A 159 10.27 -3.83 14.46
C GLY A 159 11.56 -3.88 15.28
N PHE A 160 12.48 -2.97 14.99
CA PHE A 160 13.82 -2.90 15.58
C PHE A 160 14.14 -1.48 16.04
N GLY A 161 14.75 -1.36 17.21
CA GLY A 161 15.15 -0.07 17.78
C GLY A 161 13.95 0.75 18.25
N TYR A 162 14.04 2.07 18.09
CA TYR A 162 13.10 3.03 18.68
C TYR A 162 12.40 3.85 17.60
N SER A 163 11.08 3.96 17.72
CA SER A 163 10.29 4.91 16.95
C SER A 163 10.42 6.34 17.48
N ASP A 164 10.81 6.48 18.74
CA ASP A 164 11.14 7.73 19.43
C ASP A 164 12.22 7.41 20.48
N ILE A 165 13.45 7.85 20.23
CA ILE A 165 14.61 7.66 21.11
C ILE A 165 14.42 8.42 22.41
N GLU A 166 13.96 9.67 22.33
CA GLU A 166 13.86 10.58 23.48
C GLU A 166 12.87 10.09 24.53
N ASN A 167 11.90 9.26 24.13
CA ASN A 167 10.87 8.71 25.00
C ASN A 167 10.94 7.17 25.12
N ASP A 168 12.04 6.55 24.68
CA ASP A 168 12.23 5.09 24.72
C ASP A 168 11.07 4.28 24.09
N VAL A 169 10.43 4.82 23.05
CA VAL A 169 9.29 4.15 22.41
C VAL A 169 9.80 3.13 21.40
N PRO A 170 9.56 1.82 21.57
CA PRO A 170 10.05 0.82 20.64
C PRO A 170 9.43 1.01 19.25
N CYS A 171 10.21 0.71 18.23
CA CYS A 171 9.71 0.59 16.87
C CYS A 171 9.06 -0.79 16.70
N THR A 172 7.84 -0.81 16.19
CA THR A 172 7.03 -2.02 15.96
C THR A 172 6.52 -2.04 14.52
N PRO A 173 6.02 -3.18 14.00
CA PRO A 173 5.36 -3.22 12.69
C PRO A 173 4.18 -2.26 12.55
N SER A 174 3.48 -1.99 13.66
CA SER A 174 2.36 -1.06 13.72
C SER A 174 2.77 0.40 13.83
N THR A 175 4.08 0.70 13.84
CA THR A 175 4.58 2.09 13.88
C THR A 175 4.27 2.78 12.56
N VAL A 176 3.48 3.85 12.62
CA VAL A 176 3.13 4.65 11.45
C VAL A 176 4.28 5.60 11.13
N MET A 177 4.85 5.50 9.93
CA MET A 177 5.96 6.33 9.45
C MET A 177 5.61 6.98 8.10
N ARG A 178 6.36 8.03 7.72
CA ARG A 178 6.33 8.57 6.35
C ARG A 178 6.74 7.48 5.36
N ILE A 179 5.90 7.25 4.36
CA ILE A 179 6.22 6.31 3.27
C ILE A 179 6.79 6.99 2.05
N ALA A 180 6.87 8.32 2.06
CA ALA A 180 7.50 9.12 1.02
C ALA A 180 6.98 8.70 -0.36
N SER A 181 7.86 8.55 -1.35
CA SER A 181 7.48 8.25 -2.74
C SER A 181 6.78 6.91 -2.98
N ILE A 182 6.60 6.04 -1.98
CA ILE A 182 5.63 4.93 -2.09
C ILE A 182 4.18 5.46 -2.25
N SER A 183 3.95 6.74 -1.93
CA SER A 183 2.72 7.46 -2.27
C SER A 183 2.39 7.43 -3.77
N LYS A 184 3.42 7.34 -4.63
CA LYS A 184 3.28 7.32 -6.09
C LYS A 184 2.59 6.05 -6.59
N PRO A 185 3.07 4.82 -6.32
CA PRO A 185 2.35 3.62 -6.77
C PRO A 185 0.93 3.52 -6.19
N LEU A 186 0.68 4.01 -4.98
CA LEU A 186 -0.69 4.11 -4.43
C LEU A 186 -1.57 5.04 -5.28
N THR A 187 -1.05 6.22 -5.63
CA THR A 187 -1.74 7.19 -6.48
C THR A 187 -1.92 6.69 -7.92
N ALA A 188 -0.92 5.98 -8.46
CA ALA A 188 -1.01 5.33 -9.76
C ALA A 188 -2.13 4.29 -9.79
N ALA A 189 -2.29 3.51 -8.71
CA ALA A 189 -3.40 2.57 -8.60
C ALA A 189 -4.77 3.29 -8.61
N ALA A 190 -4.89 4.46 -7.97
CA ALA A 190 -6.11 5.26 -8.07
C ALA A 190 -6.37 5.76 -9.51
N ALA A 191 -5.33 6.22 -10.22
CA ALA A 191 -5.44 6.62 -11.62
C ALA A 191 -5.83 5.45 -12.56
N MET A 192 -5.21 4.28 -12.37
CA MET A 192 -5.52 3.08 -13.14
C MET A 192 -6.94 2.57 -12.84
N LYS A 193 -7.43 2.69 -11.61
CA LYS A 193 -8.82 2.35 -11.28
C LYS A 193 -9.80 3.25 -12.05
N LEU A 194 -9.51 4.54 -12.16
CA LEU A 194 -10.31 5.46 -12.99
C LEU A 194 -10.21 5.16 -14.49
N LEU A 195 -9.06 4.65 -14.95
CA LEU A 195 -8.90 4.15 -16.33
C LEU A 195 -9.79 2.93 -16.57
N ASP A 196 -9.77 1.94 -15.66
CA ASP A 196 -10.63 0.75 -15.74
C ASP A 196 -12.13 1.11 -15.69
N GLU A 197 -12.49 2.17 -14.94
CA GLU A 197 -13.85 2.72 -14.88
C GLU A 197 -14.23 3.58 -16.10
N GLY A 198 -13.32 3.81 -17.05
CA GLY A 198 -13.55 4.64 -18.24
C GLY A 198 -13.65 6.15 -17.96
N LYS A 199 -13.29 6.60 -16.76
CA LYS A 199 -13.33 8.02 -16.34
C LYS A 199 -12.05 8.78 -16.64
N LEU A 200 -10.95 8.06 -16.83
CA LEU A 200 -9.63 8.60 -17.14
C LEU A 200 -9.09 7.95 -18.41
N ASN A 201 -8.44 8.72 -19.29
CA ASN A 201 -7.62 8.18 -20.38
C ASN A 201 -6.16 8.63 -20.18
N LEU A 202 -5.23 7.73 -20.46
CA LEU A 202 -3.80 7.97 -20.30
C LEU A 202 -3.26 9.00 -21.30
N ASP A 203 -3.83 9.05 -22.50
CA ASP A 203 -3.31 9.85 -23.60
C ASP A 203 -4.10 11.16 -23.80
N ASP A 204 -5.07 11.43 -22.92
CA ASP A 204 -5.74 12.73 -22.85
C ASP A 204 -4.76 13.84 -22.42
N PRO A 205 -4.95 15.10 -22.87
CA PRO A 205 -4.22 16.24 -22.36
C PRO A 205 -4.62 16.55 -20.91
N VAL A 206 -3.67 17.01 -20.07
CA VAL A 206 -3.96 17.39 -18.68
C VAL A 206 -5.05 18.47 -18.57
N GLN A 207 -5.13 19.37 -19.55
CA GLN A 207 -6.13 20.45 -19.62
C GLN A 207 -7.57 19.93 -19.73
N LYS A 208 -7.78 18.69 -20.22
CA LYS A 208 -9.12 18.07 -20.22
C LYS A 208 -9.67 17.93 -18.80
N TYR A 209 -8.80 17.65 -17.83
CA TYR A 209 -9.16 17.44 -16.43
C TYR A 209 -8.89 18.68 -15.57
N VAL A 210 -7.88 19.47 -15.92
CA VAL A 210 -7.48 20.67 -15.20
C VAL A 210 -7.41 21.86 -16.18
N PRO A 211 -8.56 22.44 -16.58
CA PRO A 211 -8.60 23.48 -17.62
C PRO A 211 -7.78 24.74 -17.30
N ASN A 212 -7.61 25.03 -16.01
CA ASN A 212 -6.83 26.18 -15.52
C ASN A 212 -5.31 25.93 -15.51
N PHE A 213 -4.84 24.72 -15.85
CA PHE A 213 -3.41 24.46 -15.97
C PHE A 213 -2.89 25.07 -17.28
N PRO A 214 -1.87 25.95 -17.23
CA PRO A 214 -1.47 26.72 -18.40
C PRO A 214 -0.93 25.83 -19.52
N GLU A 215 -1.17 26.24 -20.76
CA GLU A 215 -0.53 25.65 -21.92
C GLU A 215 0.98 25.80 -21.82
N LYS A 216 1.70 24.78 -22.27
CA LYS A 216 3.17 24.74 -22.22
C LYS A 216 3.74 24.89 -23.60
N GLN A 217 4.91 25.52 -23.67
CA GLN A 217 5.63 25.73 -24.92
C GLN A 217 7.13 25.52 -24.71
N ILE A 218 7.80 24.97 -25.72
CA ILE A 218 9.26 24.91 -25.80
C ILE A 218 9.66 25.49 -27.15
N ASN A 219 10.61 26.43 -27.15
CA ASN A 219 11.03 27.16 -28.36
C ASN A 219 9.84 27.74 -29.14
N SER A 220 8.88 28.32 -28.42
CA SER A 220 7.63 28.89 -28.95
C SER A 220 6.70 27.89 -29.67
N LYS A 221 6.92 26.59 -29.51
CA LYS A 221 6.02 25.52 -30.02
C LYS A 221 5.16 24.98 -28.88
N PRO A 222 3.83 24.86 -29.05
CA PRO A 222 2.95 24.21 -28.09
C PRO A 222 3.37 22.77 -27.79
N CYS A 223 3.36 22.41 -26.51
CA CYS A 223 3.63 21.08 -26.00
C CYS A 223 2.45 20.60 -25.17
N VAL A 224 1.99 19.37 -25.44
CA VAL A 224 0.89 18.73 -24.71
C VAL A 224 1.48 17.78 -23.67
N ILE A 225 1.05 17.93 -22.42
CA ILE A 225 1.34 16.97 -21.35
C ILE A 225 0.16 16.01 -21.24
N THR A 226 0.42 14.71 -21.30
CA THR A 226 -0.59 13.66 -21.09
C THR A 226 -0.50 13.03 -19.70
N ILE A 227 -1.55 12.31 -19.31
CA ILE A 227 -1.60 11.63 -18.01
C ILE A 227 -0.54 10.52 -17.93
N ARG A 228 -0.31 9.81 -19.04
CA ARG A 228 0.76 8.83 -19.20
C ARG A 228 2.12 9.44 -18.85
N GLN A 229 2.42 10.61 -19.40
CA GLN A 229 3.68 11.33 -19.19
C GLN A 229 3.86 11.80 -17.75
N LEU A 230 2.77 12.12 -17.02
CA LEU A 230 2.84 12.37 -15.58
C LEU A 230 3.21 11.10 -14.80
N LEU A 231 2.55 9.98 -15.10
CA LEU A 231 2.72 8.71 -14.40
C LEU A 231 4.11 8.07 -14.62
N CYS A 232 4.75 8.32 -15.77
CA CYS A 232 6.07 7.78 -16.10
C CYS A 232 7.23 8.79 -15.96
N HIS A 233 6.98 9.98 -15.39
CA HIS A 233 8.00 11.04 -15.23
C HIS A 233 8.58 11.61 -16.54
N GLN A 234 7.77 11.68 -17.60
CA GLN A 234 8.18 12.26 -18.89
C GLN A 234 7.49 13.60 -19.19
N SER A 235 6.82 14.20 -18.23
CA SER A 235 6.06 15.45 -18.44
C SER A 235 6.89 16.70 -18.74
N GLY A 236 8.20 16.68 -18.50
CA GLY A 236 9.04 17.88 -18.56
C GLY A 236 8.85 18.86 -17.39
N ILE A 237 7.90 18.60 -16.48
CA ILE A 237 7.70 19.42 -15.27
C ILE A 237 8.92 19.24 -14.35
N ARG A 238 9.55 20.35 -13.97
CA ARG A 238 10.71 20.35 -13.09
C ARG A 238 10.46 19.64 -11.75
N HIS A 239 11.54 19.28 -11.08
CA HIS A 239 11.51 18.88 -9.67
C HIS A 239 11.74 20.11 -8.77
N TYR A 240 12.22 19.90 -7.55
CA TYR A 240 12.51 20.99 -6.60
C TYR A 240 13.62 21.94 -7.11
N HIS A 241 13.48 23.22 -6.77
CA HIS A 241 14.50 24.27 -6.92
C HIS A 241 15.27 24.55 -5.63
N LYS A 242 16.45 25.15 -5.77
CA LYS A 242 17.02 26.04 -4.75
C LYS A 242 16.38 27.41 -4.97
N THR A 243 15.63 27.93 -4.00
CA THR A 243 15.23 29.34 -4.02
C THR A 243 16.49 30.22 -4.01
N LYS A 244 16.53 31.22 -4.91
CA LYS A 244 17.47 32.34 -4.78
C LYS A 244 17.06 33.11 -3.53
N LYS A 245 18.01 33.37 -2.62
CA LYS A 245 17.77 34.26 -1.49
C LYS A 245 17.49 35.68 -2.02
N GLY A 246 16.35 36.25 -1.63
CA GLY A 246 16.10 37.70 -1.51
C GLY A 246 16.00 38.49 -2.81
N GLU A 247 14.79 38.97 -3.10
CA GLU A 247 14.59 40.18 -3.90
C GLU A 247 15.28 41.35 -3.19
N GLY A 248 16.22 41.99 -3.90
CA GLY A 248 16.92 43.16 -3.37
C GLY A 248 18.25 43.49 -4.04
N SER A 249 18.32 43.52 -5.38
CA SER A 249 19.25 44.42 -6.10
C SER A 249 18.96 44.43 -7.60
N THR A 250 18.67 45.63 -8.09
CA THR A 250 18.54 46.04 -9.49
C THR A 250 19.75 45.71 -10.36
N GLN A 251 19.43 45.56 -11.66
CA GLN A 251 20.24 45.77 -12.86
C GLN A 251 21.17 44.66 -13.40
N SER A 252 20.78 44.25 -14.61
CA SER A 252 21.56 44.25 -15.87
C SER A 252 22.90 43.52 -15.91
N GLY A 253 22.97 42.52 -16.79
CA GLY A 253 24.22 41.91 -17.22
C GLY A 253 23.99 40.65 -18.05
N THR A 254 23.93 40.81 -19.37
CA THR A 254 24.11 39.74 -20.35
C THR A 254 25.33 38.88 -20.02
N THR A 255 25.19 37.54 -20.02
CA THR A 255 26.19 36.64 -20.64
C THR A 255 25.66 35.21 -20.76
N LYS A 256 25.95 34.65 -21.94
CA LYS A 256 25.77 33.26 -22.35
C LYS A 256 26.48 32.31 -21.38
N ASN A 257 25.78 31.25 -20.99
CA ASN A 257 26.26 29.89 -20.63
C ASN A 257 25.22 29.21 -19.73
N GLY A 258 24.09 28.79 -20.31
CA GLY A 258 22.99 28.10 -19.61
C GLY A 258 23.26 26.61 -19.36
N ASN A 259 23.97 25.96 -20.29
CA ASN A 259 24.03 24.49 -20.31
C ASN A 259 24.95 23.89 -19.22
N GLU A 260 26.01 24.59 -18.79
CA GLU A 260 26.93 24.06 -17.75
C GLU A 260 26.39 24.23 -16.32
N LYS A 261 25.42 25.12 -16.11
CA LYS A 261 24.85 25.40 -14.78
C LYS A 261 23.76 24.39 -14.41
N GLU A 262 22.91 24.01 -15.36
CA GLU A 262 21.84 23.02 -15.16
C GLU A 262 22.40 21.59 -14.96
N GLU A 263 23.46 21.20 -15.67
CA GLU A 263 24.12 19.90 -15.43
C GLU A 263 24.79 19.78 -14.05
N ARG A 264 25.26 20.89 -13.48
CA ARG A 264 25.79 20.92 -12.10
C ARG A 264 24.68 20.95 -11.05
N GLU A 265 23.51 21.51 -11.36
CA GLU A 265 22.35 21.56 -10.46
C GLU A 265 21.66 20.20 -10.27
N ASN A 266 21.74 19.30 -11.27
CA ASN A 266 21.27 17.92 -11.16
C ASN A 266 22.13 17.01 -10.26
N LYS A 267 23.34 17.44 -9.84
CA LYS A 267 24.17 16.70 -8.88
C LYS A 267 23.87 17.01 -7.41
N VAL A 268 23.06 18.02 -7.13
CA VAL A 268 22.70 18.43 -5.76
C VAL A 268 21.55 17.56 -5.29
N SER A 269 21.76 16.83 -4.18
CA SER A 269 20.74 15.96 -3.59
C SER A 269 19.45 16.72 -3.29
N GLU A 270 18.28 16.13 -3.54
CA GLU A 270 17.00 16.80 -3.28
C GLU A 270 16.83 17.24 -1.82
N PHE A 271 17.49 16.53 -0.88
CA PHE A 271 17.53 16.87 0.54
C PHE A 271 18.23 18.21 0.84
N GLN A 272 18.86 18.83 -0.15
CA GLN A 272 19.53 20.14 -0.04
C GLN A 272 18.72 21.28 -0.70
N LYS A 273 17.52 20.98 -1.23
CA LYS A 273 16.66 21.94 -1.93
C LYS A 273 15.62 22.52 -0.97
N GLN A 274 15.43 23.85 -0.95
CA GLN A 274 14.56 24.49 0.05
C GLN A 274 13.08 24.13 -0.13
N GLU A 275 12.62 23.93 -1.36
CA GLU A 275 11.24 23.48 -1.64
C GLU A 275 10.96 22.06 -1.09
N TYR A 276 12.00 21.31 -0.71
CA TYR A 276 11.85 20.06 0.02
C TYR A 276 11.35 20.26 1.46
N TYR A 277 11.58 21.46 2.00
CA TYR A 277 11.29 21.86 3.38
C TYR A 277 10.15 22.89 3.50
N ILE A 278 9.24 22.92 2.53
CA ILE A 278 8.04 23.78 2.58
C ILE A 278 7.28 23.51 3.88
N LYS A 279 6.87 24.59 4.55
CA LYS A 279 6.11 24.56 5.81
C LYS A 279 4.66 25.01 5.62
N GLU A 280 4.38 25.65 4.49
CA GLU A 280 3.07 26.19 4.16
C GLU A 280 2.11 25.06 3.82
N CYS A 281 0.90 25.16 4.38
CA CYS A 281 -0.18 24.24 4.07
C CYS A 281 -1.06 24.84 2.97
N TYR A 282 -1.33 24.07 1.93
CA TYR A 282 -2.22 24.42 0.84
C TYR A 282 -3.60 23.82 1.10
N ASP A 283 -4.66 24.64 1.02
CA ASP A 283 -6.02 24.19 1.36
C ASP A 283 -6.63 23.22 0.33
N SER A 284 -6.06 23.15 -0.87
CA SER A 284 -6.50 22.27 -1.94
C SER A 284 -5.34 21.86 -2.85
N VAL A 285 -5.54 20.76 -3.58
CA VAL A 285 -4.61 20.32 -4.62
C VAL A 285 -4.43 21.41 -5.68
N GLU A 286 -5.51 22.06 -6.11
CA GLU A 286 -5.44 23.14 -7.10
C GLU A 286 -4.56 24.31 -6.64
N LYS A 287 -4.70 24.75 -5.37
CA LYS A 287 -3.83 25.79 -4.82
C LYS A 287 -2.37 25.37 -4.84
N SER A 288 -2.06 24.10 -4.57
CA SER A 288 -0.67 23.62 -4.59
C SER A 288 -0.02 23.64 -5.98
N LEU A 289 -0.80 23.73 -7.05
CA LEU A 289 -0.26 23.88 -8.41
C LEU A 289 0.44 25.23 -8.60
N SER A 290 0.10 26.27 -7.83
CA SER A 290 0.76 27.59 -7.94
C SER A 290 2.26 27.55 -7.66
N LEU A 291 2.76 26.48 -7.03
CA LEU A 291 4.19 26.27 -6.79
C LEU A 291 5.00 26.10 -8.08
N PHE A 292 4.38 25.60 -9.15
CA PHE A 292 5.13 25.23 -10.36
C PHE A 292 4.37 25.39 -11.67
N LYS A 293 3.06 25.67 -11.63
CA LYS A 293 2.22 25.67 -12.84
C LYS A 293 2.72 26.66 -13.90
N ASP A 294 3.38 27.75 -13.52
CA ASP A 294 3.82 28.78 -14.45
C ASP A 294 5.29 28.59 -14.90
N ASP A 295 5.99 27.59 -14.38
CA ASP A 295 7.38 27.34 -14.73
C ASP A 295 7.53 26.72 -16.12
N PRO A 296 8.63 27.02 -16.85
CA PRO A 296 8.90 26.38 -18.13
C PRO A 296 9.14 24.87 -17.97
N LEU A 297 8.90 24.12 -19.04
CA LEU A 297 9.29 22.71 -19.08
C LEU A 297 10.80 22.59 -19.25
N VAL A 298 11.39 21.60 -18.59
CA VAL A 298 12.82 21.29 -18.64
C VAL A 298 13.18 20.59 -19.96
N HIS A 299 12.27 19.76 -20.47
CA HIS A 299 12.40 19.07 -21.75
C HIS A 299 11.02 18.81 -22.36
N GLU A 300 10.99 18.39 -23.63
CA GLU A 300 9.75 18.07 -24.33
C GLU A 300 9.02 16.88 -23.68
N PRO A 301 7.69 16.94 -23.51
CA PRO A 301 6.95 15.82 -22.94
C PRO A 301 7.13 14.53 -23.76
N GLY A 302 7.50 13.44 -23.09
CA GLY A 302 7.77 12.13 -23.72
C GLY A 302 9.21 11.91 -24.22
N SER A 303 10.04 12.95 -24.29
CA SER A 303 11.41 12.82 -24.83
C SER A 303 12.39 12.21 -23.83
N GLU A 304 12.28 12.56 -22.55
CA GLU A 304 13.24 12.19 -21.51
C GLU A 304 12.55 11.87 -20.18
N PHE A 305 13.24 11.10 -19.34
CA PHE A 305 12.82 10.84 -17.97
C PHE A 305 13.39 11.89 -17.02
N LEU A 306 12.49 12.58 -16.31
CA LEU A 306 12.81 13.53 -15.25
C LEU A 306 11.93 13.27 -14.02
N TYR A 307 12.53 12.68 -12.99
CA TYR A 307 11.83 12.42 -11.74
C TYR A 307 11.31 13.72 -11.12
N THR A 308 9.99 13.86 -11.01
CA THR A 308 9.32 15.06 -10.49
C THR A 308 8.25 14.72 -9.49
N THR A 309 8.23 15.40 -8.34
CA THR A 309 7.10 15.32 -7.40
C THR A 309 5.97 16.27 -7.78
N PHE A 310 6.27 17.40 -8.42
CA PHE A 310 5.26 18.35 -8.88
C PHE A 310 4.37 17.79 -10.00
N GLY A 311 4.93 16.97 -10.91
CA GLY A 311 4.10 16.23 -11.87
C GLY A 311 3.06 15.33 -11.18
N TRP A 312 3.38 14.76 -10.02
CA TRP A 312 2.43 13.96 -9.24
C TRP A 312 1.42 14.82 -8.49
N THR A 313 1.79 16.04 -8.08
CA THR A 313 0.83 17.03 -7.58
C THR A 313 -0.20 17.39 -8.66
N LEU A 314 0.23 17.60 -9.92
CA LEU A 314 -0.71 17.78 -11.04
C LEU A 314 -1.59 16.54 -11.26
N LEU A 315 -1.02 15.33 -11.16
CA LEU A 315 -1.78 14.08 -11.26
C LEU A 315 -2.88 14.00 -10.18
N SER A 316 -2.64 14.48 -8.95
CA SER A 316 -3.72 14.52 -7.95
C SER A 316 -4.89 15.41 -8.37
N ALA A 317 -4.66 16.51 -9.09
CA ALA A 317 -5.74 17.37 -9.60
C ALA A 317 -6.52 16.67 -10.72
N VAL A 318 -5.81 15.97 -11.60
CA VAL A 318 -6.40 15.12 -12.64
C VAL A 318 -7.31 14.05 -12.02
N ILE A 319 -6.84 13.34 -10.98
CA ILE A 319 -7.62 12.32 -10.28
C ILE A 319 -8.84 12.93 -9.59
N GLU A 320 -8.69 14.08 -8.92
CA GLU A 320 -9.82 14.78 -8.26
C GLU A 320 -10.91 15.16 -9.26
N SER A 321 -10.52 15.67 -10.42
CA SER A 321 -11.43 16.03 -11.51
C SER A 321 -12.08 14.81 -12.17
N ALA A 322 -11.29 13.80 -12.55
CA ALA A 322 -11.80 12.57 -13.19
C ALA A 322 -12.75 11.78 -12.28
N ALA A 323 -12.48 11.76 -10.97
CA ALA A 323 -13.35 11.12 -9.98
C ALA A 323 -14.56 11.97 -9.57
N GLN A 324 -14.59 13.26 -9.93
CA GLN A 324 -15.56 14.26 -9.44
C GLN A 324 -15.62 14.29 -7.90
N LYS A 325 -14.45 14.16 -7.26
CA LYS A 325 -14.34 13.92 -5.81
C LYS A 325 -12.97 14.31 -5.29
N LYS A 326 -12.92 14.83 -4.06
CA LYS A 326 -11.66 15.24 -3.42
C LYS A 326 -10.61 14.14 -3.45
N PHE A 327 -9.39 14.49 -3.87
CA PHE A 327 -8.28 13.54 -4.05
C PHE A 327 -8.07 12.65 -2.82
N LEU A 328 -8.00 13.25 -1.63
CA LEU A 328 -7.81 12.51 -0.38
C LEU A 328 -8.94 11.52 -0.08
N LEU A 329 -10.16 11.80 -0.53
CA LEU A 329 -11.29 10.90 -0.34
C LEU A 329 -11.22 9.70 -1.31
N CYS A 330 -10.78 9.92 -2.55
CA CYS A 330 -10.47 8.83 -3.49
C CYS A 330 -9.40 7.88 -2.91
N MET A 331 -8.35 8.46 -2.33
CA MET A 331 -7.26 7.69 -1.71
C MET A 331 -7.73 6.96 -0.44
N TYR A 332 -8.55 7.60 0.41
CA TYR A 332 -9.14 6.96 1.58
C TYR A 332 -9.98 5.73 1.21
N GLU A 333 -10.79 5.82 0.16
CA GLU A 333 -11.60 4.70 -0.31
C GLU A 333 -10.74 3.55 -0.84
N LEU A 334 -9.69 3.87 -1.61
CA LEU A 334 -8.71 2.87 -2.03
C LEU A 334 -8.07 2.16 -0.83
N PHE A 335 -7.62 2.91 0.19
CA PHE A 335 -7.01 2.33 1.38
C PHE A 335 -8.00 1.45 2.16
N LYS A 336 -9.24 1.90 2.28
CA LYS A 336 -10.32 1.15 2.93
C LYS A 336 -10.64 -0.16 2.21
N ASP A 337 -10.76 -0.13 0.88
CA ASP A 337 -11.03 -1.30 0.05
C ASP A 337 -9.90 -2.34 0.18
N LEU A 338 -8.66 -1.87 0.36
CA LEU A 338 -7.46 -2.70 0.56
C LEU A 338 -7.22 -3.12 2.01
N GLY A 339 -8.04 -2.67 2.96
CA GLY A 339 -7.85 -2.92 4.40
C GLY A 339 -6.59 -2.28 5.00
N MET A 340 -6.10 -1.20 4.38
CA MET A 340 -4.95 -0.40 4.80
C MET A 340 -5.35 0.63 5.88
N ASN A 341 -5.76 0.14 7.05
CA ASN A 341 -6.44 0.93 8.07
C ASN A 341 -5.55 1.98 8.78
N ASN A 342 -4.23 1.91 8.63
CA ASN A 342 -3.27 2.83 9.22
C ASN A 342 -2.63 3.75 8.16
N THR A 343 -3.03 3.63 6.89
CA THR A 343 -2.55 4.46 5.79
C THR A 343 -3.43 5.68 5.62
N GLN A 344 -2.83 6.87 5.60
CA GLN A 344 -3.55 8.13 5.41
C GLN A 344 -2.63 9.27 5.00
N ALA A 345 -3.23 10.41 4.63
CA ALA A 345 -2.49 11.64 4.36
C ALA A 345 -1.81 12.15 5.64
N GLU A 346 -0.58 12.63 5.51
CA GLU A 346 0.08 13.36 6.57
C GLU A 346 -0.58 14.73 6.73
N LEU A 347 -1.46 14.82 7.72
CA LEU A 347 -2.06 16.07 8.16
C LEU A 347 -1.42 16.48 9.49
N HIS A 348 -0.95 17.71 9.58
CA HIS A 348 -0.44 18.30 10.83
C HIS A 348 -1.55 18.90 11.70
N LYS A 349 -2.72 19.21 11.10
CA LYS A 349 -3.91 19.71 11.80
C LYS A 349 -4.72 18.60 12.50
N ASN A 350 -4.58 17.35 12.05
CA ASN A 350 -5.34 16.21 12.56
C ASN A 350 -4.45 15.20 13.28
N LEU A 351 -4.97 14.68 14.38
CA LEU A 351 -4.35 13.63 15.14
C LEU A 351 -4.48 12.27 14.48
N VAL A 352 -3.35 11.65 14.23
CA VAL A 352 -3.30 10.26 13.78
C VAL A 352 -3.01 9.37 14.98
N TYR A 353 -4.01 8.59 15.37
CA TYR A 353 -3.86 7.50 16.34
C TYR A 353 -2.79 6.52 15.83
N GLY A 354 -1.75 6.25 16.63
CA GLY A 354 -0.63 5.38 16.25
C GLY A 354 0.64 6.08 15.73
N ARG A 355 0.64 7.42 15.56
CA ARG A 355 1.89 8.21 15.41
C ARG A 355 2.63 8.25 16.76
N ALA A 356 3.69 7.45 16.92
CA ALA A 356 4.69 7.49 18.01
C ALA A 356 4.16 7.75 19.45
N ARG A 357 2.94 7.33 19.79
CA ARG A 357 2.42 7.31 21.16
C ARG A 357 1.42 6.15 21.30
N VAL A 358 1.85 5.07 21.95
CA VAL A 358 0.92 4.07 22.50
C VAL A 358 0.87 4.24 24.02
N LYS A 359 -0.23 4.84 24.49
CA LYS A 359 -1.07 4.36 25.60
C LYS A 359 -2.23 5.34 25.80
N ARG A 360 -3.43 4.78 26.00
CA ARG A 360 -4.65 5.39 26.57
C ARG A 360 -4.44 6.82 27.10
N MET A 361 -5.20 7.81 26.61
CA MET A 361 -5.98 8.75 27.45
C MET A 361 -6.66 9.88 26.64
N SER A 362 -7.88 10.19 27.08
CA SER A 362 -8.64 11.46 27.11
C SER A 362 -8.41 12.54 26.04
N ILE A 363 -9.52 12.93 25.40
CA ILE A 363 -9.73 13.91 24.31
C ILE A 363 -9.20 15.36 24.53
N LYS A 364 -8.48 15.69 25.61
CA LYS A 364 -8.09 17.09 25.91
C LYS A 364 -6.60 17.39 26.05
N ALA A 365 -5.70 16.43 25.87
CA ALA A 365 -4.26 16.68 26.01
C ALA A 365 -3.48 16.19 24.79
N ILE A 366 -3.62 16.89 23.65
CA ILE A 366 -2.87 16.51 22.47
C ILE A 366 -2.28 17.72 21.74
N ARG A 367 -1.13 18.15 22.26
CA ARG A 367 -0.19 19.07 21.62
C ARG A 367 1.01 18.27 21.11
N PHE A 368 1.44 18.60 19.89
CA PHE A 368 2.73 18.31 19.23
C PHE A 368 3.53 17.13 19.83
N ALA A 369 3.29 15.92 19.34
CA ALA A 369 4.32 14.88 19.39
C ALA A 369 5.18 15.06 18.13
N PRO A 370 6.50 15.34 18.24
CA PRO A 370 7.37 15.24 17.08
C PRO A 370 7.23 13.82 16.53
N LEU A 371 7.16 13.69 15.22
CA LEU A 371 7.45 12.40 14.60
C LEU A 371 8.88 12.07 15.05
N GLY A 372 9.12 10.91 15.65
CA GLY A 372 10.48 10.43 15.96
C GLY A 372 11.19 10.05 14.65
N HIS A 373 11.35 11.05 13.79
CA HIS A 373 12.05 11.02 12.53
C HIS A 373 13.34 11.79 12.71
N TYR A 374 14.42 11.21 12.17
CA TYR A 374 15.76 11.71 12.42
C TYR A 374 16.50 12.02 11.13
N VAL A 375 17.37 13.01 11.20
CA VAL A 375 18.32 13.37 10.13
C VAL A 375 19.73 13.40 10.71
N ARG A 376 20.71 13.19 9.84
CA ARG A 376 22.10 13.45 10.20
C ARG A 376 22.46 14.87 9.81
N ASN A 377 23.09 15.60 10.71
CA ASN A 377 23.69 16.89 10.37
C ASN A 377 25.01 16.69 9.61
N GLU A 378 25.64 17.80 9.21
CA GLU A 378 26.93 17.80 8.48
C GLU A 378 28.06 17.11 9.26
N LYS A 379 27.96 17.04 10.59
CA LYS A 379 28.90 16.35 11.48
C LYS A 379 28.55 14.87 11.70
N GLY A 380 27.53 14.35 11.01
CA GLY A 380 27.06 12.97 11.12
C GLY A 380 26.23 12.67 12.38
N GLN A 381 25.94 13.69 13.20
CA GLN A 381 25.18 13.54 14.44
C GLN A 381 23.69 13.41 14.14
N LEU A 382 23.02 12.53 14.89
CA LEU A 382 21.58 12.32 14.80
C LEU A 382 20.84 13.50 15.43
N MET A 383 19.87 14.06 14.71
CA MET A 383 19.05 15.17 15.15
C MET A 383 17.59 14.95 14.77
N ASN A 384 16.66 15.53 15.54
CA ASN A 384 15.26 15.58 15.17
C ASN A 384 15.05 16.28 13.82
N THR A 385 14.12 15.77 13.02
CA THR A 385 13.79 16.39 11.73
C THR A 385 13.30 17.82 11.86
N PRO A 386 13.67 18.71 10.92
CA PRO A 386 12.97 19.98 10.78
C PRO A 386 11.51 19.75 10.39
N TYR A 387 10.64 20.66 10.84
CA TYR A 387 9.23 20.67 10.45
C TYR A 387 9.09 20.92 8.96
N VAL A 388 8.25 20.10 8.31
CA VAL A 388 7.83 20.23 6.91
C VAL A 388 6.35 19.90 6.81
N ASP A 389 5.65 20.55 5.89
CA ASP A 389 4.27 20.24 5.55
C ASP A 389 4.21 19.58 4.17
N ASN A 390 3.66 18.36 4.10
CA ASN A 390 3.64 17.55 2.89
C ASN A 390 2.32 17.63 2.12
N CYS A 391 1.40 18.53 2.49
CA CYS A 391 0.08 18.63 1.86
C CYS A 391 0.13 18.93 0.35
N TYR A 392 1.10 19.72 -0.10
CA TYR A 392 1.28 20.08 -1.51
C TYR A 392 1.68 18.89 -2.38
N LYS A 393 2.10 17.76 -1.77
CA LYS A 393 2.63 16.60 -2.47
C LYS A 393 2.04 15.28 -1.98
N TRP A 394 0.78 15.26 -1.52
CA TRP A 394 0.15 14.00 -1.08
C TRP A 394 0.34 12.86 -2.08
N ALA A 395 0.01 13.08 -3.35
CA ALA A 395 0.19 12.10 -4.43
C ALA A 395 1.65 11.63 -4.61
N GLY A 396 2.61 12.54 -4.47
CA GLY A 396 4.02 12.26 -4.75
C GLY A 396 4.82 11.77 -3.54
N GLY A 397 4.37 12.04 -2.30
CA GLY A 397 5.17 11.72 -1.12
C GLY A 397 4.55 12.04 0.25
N GLY A 398 3.27 12.41 0.32
CA GLY A 398 2.66 12.94 1.54
C GLY A 398 1.81 11.96 2.35
N PHE A 399 1.88 10.66 2.07
CA PHE A 399 1.21 9.63 2.88
C PHE A 399 2.11 9.08 4.01
N ILE A 400 1.46 8.58 5.05
CA ILE A 400 2.05 7.77 6.13
C ILE A 400 1.39 6.40 6.15
N SER A 401 2.09 5.37 6.63
CA SER A 401 1.59 3.99 6.69
C SER A 401 2.40 3.13 7.67
N THR A 402 1.98 1.88 7.84
CA THR A 402 2.74 0.78 8.44
C THR A 402 3.29 -0.16 7.36
N THR A 403 4.27 -1.01 7.71
CA THR A 403 4.77 -2.04 6.78
C THR A 403 3.70 -3.10 6.49
N GLU A 404 2.83 -3.40 7.45
CA GLU A 404 1.73 -4.35 7.30
C GLU A 404 0.70 -3.90 6.27
N ASP A 405 0.37 -2.60 6.22
CA ASP A 405 -0.56 -2.08 5.21
C ASP A 405 0.08 -2.05 3.82
N LEU A 406 1.38 -1.75 3.73
CA LEU A 406 2.09 -1.75 2.46
C LEU A 406 2.17 -3.14 1.82
N ILE A 407 2.34 -4.21 2.59
CA ILE A 407 2.32 -5.57 2.03
C ILE A 407 0.92 -5.98 1.56
N LYS A 408 -0.17 -5.48 2.17
CA LYS A 408 -1.54 -5.68 1.66
C LYS A 408 -1.70 -5.06 0.26
N PHE A 409 -1.22 -3.83 0.09
CA PHE A 409 -1.21 -3.18 -1.22
C PHE A 409 -0.40 -3.98 -2.25
N GLY A 410 0.83 -4.38 -1.91
CA GLY A 410 1.64 -5.19 -2.83
C GLY A 410 1.01 -6.55 -3.18
N ASN A 411 0.39 -7.22 -2.22
CA ASN A 411 -0.36 -8.46 -2.45
C ASN A 411 -1.56 -8.24 -3.39
N ALA A 412 -2.27 -7.12 -3.25
CA ALA A 412 -3.40 -6.79 -4.12
C ALA A 412 -2.96 -6.50 -5.57
N MET A 413 -1.78 -5.92 -5.76
CA MET A 413 -1.18 -5.73 -7.08
C MET A 413 -0.81 -7.07 -7.72
N LEU A 414 -0.13 -7.95 -6.98
CA LEU A 414 0.17 -9.33 -7.44
C LEU A 414 -1.10 -10.11 -7.79
N TYR A 415 -2.16 -9.95 -6.99
CA TYR A 415 -3.43 -10.59 -7.27
C TYR A 415 -4.05 -10.08 -8.57
N SER A 416 -4.06 -8.76 -8.76
CA SER A 416 -4.64 -8.11 -9.93
C SER A 416 -3.89 -8.42 -11.22
N SER A 417 -2.56 -8.64 -11.16
CA SER A 417 -1.75 -8.95 -12.36
C SER A 417 -2.03 -10.33 -12.95
N GLN A 418 -2.39 -11.30 -12.12
CA GLN A 418 -2.53 -12.72 -12.53
C GLN A 418 -4.00 -13.15 -12.72
N ILE A 419 -4.98 -12.41 -12.20
CA ILE A 419 -6.38 -12.88 -12.23
C ILE A 419 -6.92 -13.05 -13.66
N GLY A 420 -6.38 -12.32 -14.62
CA GLY A 420 -6.73 -12.43 -16.04
C GLY A 420 -6.33 -13.75 -16.70
N GLU A 421 -5.42 -14.50 -16.08
CA GLU A 421 -4.89 -15.74 -16.63
C GLU A 421 -5.78 -16.96 -16.32
N PHE A 422 -6.76 -16.82 -15.42
CA PHE A 422 -7.67 -17.89 -15.04
C PHE A 422 -8.91 -17.95 -15.95
N GLN A 423 -9.28 -19.16 -16.40
CA GLN A 423 -10.43 -19.43 -17.26
C GLN A 423 -11.40 -20.44 -16.64
N GLY A 424 -12.65 -20.45 -17.13
CA GLY A 424 -13.68 -21.42 -16.72
C GLY A 424 -14.18 -21.25 -15.28
N LYS A 425 -14.72 -22.34 -14.68
CA LYS A 425 -15.34 -22.36 -13.34
C LYS A 425 -14.44 -21.84 -12.20
N SER A 426 -13.13 -21.78 -12.41
CA SER A 426 -12.17 -21.20 -11.46
C SER A 426 -12.38 -19.69 -11.30
N LYS A 427 -12.63 -18.96 -12.41
CA LYS A 427 -12.80 -17.51 -12.44
C LYS A 427 -14.05 -17.04 -11.69
N ASP A 428 -15.16 -17.78 -11.80
CA ASP A 428 -16.43 -17.44 -11.15
C ASP A 428 -16.37 -17.47 -9.61
N SER A 429 -15.33 -18.10 -9.05
CA SER A 429 -15.10 -18.20 -7.61
C SER A 429 -14.11 -17.17 -7.06
N LEU A 430 -13.46 -16.40 -7.92
CA LEU A 430 -12.43 -15.41 -7.56
C LEU A 430 -13.05 -14.01 -7.39
N LEU A 431 -12.45 -13.22 -6.49
CA LEU A 431 -12.80 -11.80 -6.33
C LEU A 431 -12.29 -11.01 -7.53
N SER A 432 -12.96 -9.94 -7.94
CA SER A 432 -12.35 -9.02 -8.90
C SER A 432 -11.08 -8.40 -8.32
N GLY A 433 -10.04 -8.26 -9.14
CA GLY A 433 -8.86 -7.47 -8.78
C GLY A 433 -9.23 -6.01 -8.50
N ILE A 434 -8.39 -5.31 -7.74
CA ILE A 434 -8.55 -3.86 -7.54
C ILE A 434 -8.28 -3.09 -8.85
N LEU A 435 -7.45 -3.67 -9.72
CA LEU A 435 -7.16 -3.22 -11.07
C LEU A 435 -7.37 -4.38 -12.06
N SER A 436 -7.65 -4.03 -13.31
CA SER A 436 -7.66 -4.99 -14.40
C SER A 436 -6.25 -5.54 -14.67
N PRO A 437 -6.12 -6.78 -15.18
CA PRO A 437 -4.84 -7.34 -15.60
C PRO A 437 -4.13 -6.48 -16.65
N GLU A 438 -4.90 -5.81 -17.52
CA GLU A 438 -4.35 -4.92 -18.54
C GLU A 438 -3.76 -3.64 -17.92
N SER A 439 -4.48 -3.01 -16.98
CA SER A 439 -3.95 -1.87 -16.21
C SER A 439 -2.70 -2.24 -15.41
N MET A 440 -2.64 -3.45 -14.86
CA MET A 440 -1.43 -3.97 -14.21
C MET A 440 -0.27 -4.15 -15.20
N ARG A 441 -0.53 -4.74 -16.38
CA ARG A 441 0.46 -4.93 -17.43
C ARG A 441 1.03 -3.59 -17.90
N LEU A 442 0.17 -2.59 -18.11
CA LEU A 442 0.60 -1.22 -18.44
C LEU A 442 1.46 -0.62 -17.33
N SER A 443 1.07 -0.80 -16.06
CA SER A 443 1.78 -0.22 -14.92
C SER A 443 3.17 -0.83 -14.70
N TRP A 444 3.33 -2.11 -14.96
CA TRP A 444 4.57 -2.87 -14.74
C TRP A 444 5.40 -3.09 -16.01
N THR A 445 5.04 -2.42 -17.11
CA THR A 445 5.84 -2.37 -18.33
C THR A 445 6.68 -1.10 -18.33
N THR A 446 7.97 -1.24 -18.63
CA THR A 446 8.87 -0.10 -18.75
C THR A 446 8.43 0.78 -19.91
N VAL A 447 8.29 2.08 -19.66
CA VAL A 447 7.99 3.06 -20.69
C VAL A 447 9.28 3.42 -21.43
N GLU A 448 9.21 3.56 -22.75
CA GLU A 448 10.33 3.97 -23.58
C GLU A 448 10.94 5.28 -23.06
N ASN A 449 12.27 5.44 -23.17
CA ASN A 449 13.02 6.59 -22.68
C ASN A 449 12.98 6.81 -21.14
N THR A 450 12.58 5.80 -20.36
CA THR A 450 12.67 5.82 -18.88
C THR A 450 13.71 4.88 -18.29
N GLU A 451 14.39 4.13 -19.14
CA GLU A 451 15.46 3.21 -18.75
C GLU A 451 16.75 3.96 -18.43
N ASP A 452 17.50 3.41 -17.47
CA ASP A 452 18.85 3.88 -17.19
C ASP A 452 19.76 3.67 -18.40
N LYS A 453 20.10 4.76 -19.10
CA LYS A 453 20.89 4.73 -20.34
C LYS A 453 22.30 4.12 -20.15
N VAL A 454 22.86 4.20 -18.94
CA VAL A 454 24.24 3.82 -18.65
C VAL A 454 24.35 2.37 -18.20
N SER A 455 23.54 1.98 -17.23
CA SER A 455 23.66 0.70 -16.53
C SER A 455 22.61 -0.31 -16.98
N LYS A 456 21.51 0.14 -17.61
CA LYS A 456 20.32 -0.66 -17.95
C LYS A 456 19.84 -1.54 -16.79
N HIS A 457 20.05 -1.09 -15.55
CA HIS A 457 19.76 -1.86 -14.34
C HIS A 457 18.38 -1.56 -13.75
N TRP A 458 17.64 -0.62 -14.34
CA TRP A 458 16.26 -0.32 -14.01
C TRP A 458 15.59 0.49 -15.12
N GLY A 459 14.27 0.47 -15.16
CA GLY A 459 13.43 1.38 -15.93
C GLY A 459 12.17 1.77 -15.14
N TYR A 460 11.34 2.66 -15.68
CA TYR A 460 10.16 3.15 -15.00
C TYR A 460 8.88 2.80 -15.77
N GLY A 461 7.92 2.19 -15.07
CA GLY A 461 6.56 2.00 -15.57
C GLY A 461 5.64 3.14 -15.14
N LEU A 462 4.34 2.89 -15.08
CA LEU A 462 3.39 3.88 -14.58
C LEU A 462 3.36 3.84 -13.05
N GLY A 463 4.21 4.66 -12.41
CA GLY A 463 4.31 4.77 -10.96
C GLY A 463 5.18 3.70 -10.27
N TRP A 464 5.94 2.91 -11.02
CA TRP A 464 6.77 1.81 -10.49
C TRP A 464 8.16 1.81 -11.10
N ALA A 465 9.18 1.53 -10.30
CA ALA A 465 10.50 1.16 -10.82
C ALA A 465 10.52 -0.34 -11.12
N ILE A 466 11.02 -0.69 -12.31
CA ILE A 466 11.12 -2.06 -12.80
C ILE A 466 12.60 -2.42 -12.83
N LEU A 467 12.98 -3.41 -12.03
CA LEU A 467 14.34 -3.87 -11.86
C LEU A 467 14.50 -5.19 -12.63
N PRO A 468 15.21 -5.21 -13.77
CA PRO A 468 15.58 -6.45 -14.45
C PRO A 468 16.52 -7.27 -13.56
N GLU A 469 16.25 -8.57 -13.39
CA GLU A 469 17.23 -9.46 -12.76
C GLU A 469 18.28 -9.85 -13.81
N LYS A 470 19.54 -9.46 -13.56
CA LYS A 470 20.68 -10.05 -14.27
C LYS A 470 20.98 -11.41 -13.64
N HIS A 471 20.74 -12.50 -14.38
CA HIS A 471 21.35 -13.78 -14.04
C HIS A 471 22.80 -13.78 -14.53
N GLU A 472 23.77 -13.80 -13.61
CA GLU A 472 25.20 -13.86 -13.98
C GLU A 472 25.61 -15.20 -14.62
N ARG A 473 24.77 -16.26 -14.52
CA ARG A 473 25.14 -17.64 -14.94
C ARG A 473 23.99 -18.51 -15.48
N GLY A 474 22.93 -17.95 -16.06
CA GLY A 474 21.76 -18.73 -16.51
C GLY A 474 21.30 -18.42 -17.93
N CYS A 475 21.12 -19.46 -18.75
CA CYS A 475 20.46 -19.40 -20.07
C CYS A 475 18.91 -19.44 -19.94
N CYS A 476 18.33 -18.79 -18.93
CA CYS A 476 16.88 -18.75 -18.77
C CYS A 476 16.28 -17.70 -19.72
N ARG A 477 15.30 -18.11 -20.55
CA ARG A 477 14.59 -17.23 -21.48
C ARG A 477 13.69 -16.20 -20.76
N ASP A 478 13.23 -16.50 -19.55
CA ASP A 478 12.42 -15.59 -18.72
C ASP A 478 13.24 -15.04 -17.55
N GLN A 479 13.59 -13.75 -17.61
CA GLN A 479 14.21 -13.03 -16.49
C GLN A 479 13.13 -12.62 -15.49
N GLN A 480 13.25 -13.05 -14.23
CA GLN A 480 12.35 -12.61 -13.17
C GLN A 480 12.58 -11.11 -12.94
N LYS A 481 11.52 -10.29 -12.99
CA LYS A 481 11.63 -8.83 -12.79
C LYS A 481 11.15 -8.50 -11.38
N ALA A 482 11.89 -7.67 -10.65
CA ALA A 482 11.40 -7.10 -9.40
C ALA A 482 10.74 -5.75 -9.67
N ILE A 483 9.60 -5.52 -9.06
CA ILE A 483 8.87 -4.25 -9.14
C ILE A 483 9.01 -3.56 -7.80
N ALA A 484 9.46 -2.32 -7.77
CA ALA A 484 9.72 -1.64 -6.52
C ALA A 484 9.41 -0.15 -6.59
N HIS A 485 9.25 0.46 -5.43
CA HIS A 485 9.36 1.90 -5.29
C HIS A 485 10.06 2.22 -3.95
N SER A 486 11.19 2.94 -4.03
CA SER A 486 11.84 3.53 -2.84
C SER A 486 11.27 4.91 -2.56
N GLY A 487 11.28 5.34 -1.30
CA GLY A 487 10.89 6.68 -0.92
C GLY A 487 11.92 7.32 0.01
N GLY A 488 12.21 8.61 -0.24
CA GLY A 488 12.93 9.48 0.67
C GLY A 488 12.04 10.64 1.09
N ALA A 489 11.92 10.86 2.39
CA ALA A 489 11.27 12.02 2.99
C ALA A 489 12.21 12.63 4.04
N VAL A 490 11.88 13.85 4.50
CA VAL A 490 12.55 14.43 5.67
C VAL A 490 12.42 13.47 6.85
N GLY A 491 13.54 12.89 7.25
CA GLY A 491 13.71 11.88 8.30
C GLY A 491 12.95 10.57 8.13
N ALA A 492 12.66 10.16 6.90
CA ALA A 492 12.20 8.80 6.66
C ALA A 492 12.74 8.24 5.34
N SER A 493 12.97 6.95 5.33
CA SER A 493 13.32 6.18 4.13
C SER A 493 12.44 4.95 4.07
N SER A 494 11.98 4.60 2.88
CA SER A 494 11.02 3.53 2.70
C SER A 494 11.32 2.73 1.43
N ILE A 495 10.90 1.47 1.41
CA ILE A 495 10.80 0.69 0.18
C ILE A 495 9.61 -0.26 0.25
N LEU A 496 8.90 -0.37 -0.86
CA LEU A 496 8.01 -1.46 -1.19
C LEU A 496 8.61 -2.20 -2.38
N LEU A 497 8.82 -3.51 -2.25
CA LEU A 497 9.35 -4.37 -3.28
C LEU A 497 8.42 -5.57 -3.45
N ILE A 498 8.12 -5.88 -4.71
CA ILE A 498 7.30 -7.00 -5.16
C ILE A 498 8.18 -7.82 -6.10
N LEU A 499 8.31 -9.10 -5.80
CA LEU A 499 9.02 -10.08 -6.60
C LEU A 499 8.00 -11.13 -7.06
N PRO A 500 7.35 -10.95 -8.22
CA PRO A 500 6.42 -11.93 -8.78
C PRO A 500 7.17 -13.20 -9.14
N ASN A 501 6.55 -14.36 -8.94
CA ASN A 501 7.08 -15.61 -9.46
C ASN A 501 6.78 -15.75 -10.95
N SER A 502 7.66 -16.46 -11.66
CA SER A 502 7.37 -16.90 -13.02
C SER A 502 6.15 -17.81 -12.99
N VAL A 503 5.04 -17.37 -13.59
CA VAL A 503 3.80 -18.14 -13.66
C VAL A 503 4.09 -19.44 -14.42
N ASN A 504 4.04 -20.57 -13.72
CA ASN A 504 4.10 -21.86 -14.39
C ASN A 504 2.75 -22.09 -15.07
N LYS A 505 2.69 -21.88 -16.38
CA LYS A 505 1.47 -22.00 -17.21
C LYS A 505 0.82 -23.39 -17.15
N ASN A 506 1.50 -24.39 -16.59
CA ASN A 506 1.00 -25.76 -16.45
C ASN A 506 0.31 -26.05 -15.10
N LEU A 507 0.29 -25.10 -14.14
CA LEU A 507 -0.29 -25.30 -12.80
C LEU A 507 -1.80 -25.00 -12.69
N PHE A 508 -2.50 -24.76 -13.80
CA PHE A 508 -3.93 -24.41 -13.79
C PHE A 508 -4.87 -25.61 -13.55
N ASP A 509 -4.36 -26.78 -13.19
CA ASP A 509 -5.18 -27.89 -12.71
C ASP A 509 -5.46 -27.75 -11.21
N VAL A 510 -6.41 -26.85 -10.89
CA VAL A 510 -6.78 -26.47 -9.52
C VAL A 510 -7.55 -27.62 -8.85
N THR A 511 -6.81 -28.61 -8.35
CA THR A 511 -7.34 -29.66 -7.46
C THR A 511 -6.78 -29.57 -6.03
N GLN A 512 -5.81 -28.69 -5.76
CA GLN A 512 -5.31 -28.45 -4.41
C GLN A 512 -5.72 -27.08 -3.87
N GLU A 513 -6.23 -27.08 -2.63
CA GLU A 513 -6.65 -25.90 -1.90
C GLU A 513 -5.47 -24.93 -1.67
N SER A 514 -5.52 -23.82 -2.42
CA SER A 514 -4.99 -22.46 -2.17
C SER A 514 -3.78 -22.04 -3.01
N PRO A 515 -4.00 -21.36 -4.16
CA PRO A 515 -2.98 -20.42 -4.62
C PRO A 515 -3.52 -19.16 -5.31
N LEU A 516 -3.18 -17.98 -4.78
CA LEU A 516 -3.06 -16.63 -5.38
C LEU A 516 -2.93 -15.68 -4.17
N PRO A 517 -2.01 -14.71 -4.04
CA PRO A 517 -0.92 -14.13 -4.88
C PRO A 517 0.27 -15.06 -5.12
N ASN A 518 1.06 -14.90 -6.19
CA ASN A 518 2.20 -15.80 -6.47
C ASN A 518 3.51 -15.02 -6.59
N GLY A 519 4.18 -14.84 -5.45
CA GLY A 519 5.40 -14.03 -5.31
C GLY A 519 5.65 -13.53 -3.89
N VAL A 520 6.75 -12.77 -3.73
CA VAL A 520 7.19 -12.22 -2.44
C VAL A 520 7.00 -10.71 -2.42
N VAL A 521 6.42 -10.18 -1.34
CA VAL A 521 6.31 -8.72 -1.11
C VAL A 521 7.08 -8.36 0.15
N VAL A 522 7.95 -7.35 0.07
CA VAL A 522 8.76 -6.84 1.18
C VAL A 522 8.50 -5.35 1.33
N ALA A 523 8.12 -4.92 2.53
CA ALA A 523 8.02 -3.52 2.89
C ALA A 523 8.97 -3.20 4.05
N ILE A 524 9.79 -2.16 3.92
CA ILE A 524 10.70 -1.68 4.97
C ILE A 524 10.49 -0.19 5.17
N LEU A 525 10.30 0.23 6.42
CA LEU A 525 10.19 1.62 6.83
C LEU A 525 11.28 1.94 7.85
N VAL A 526 11.96 3.07 7.66
CA VAL A 526 13.02 3.56 8.53
C VAL A 526 12.72 5.00 8.90
N ASN A 527 12.77 5.33 10.19
CA ASN A 527 12.56 6.68 10.71
C ASN A 527 13.80 7.57 10.60
N MET A 528 14.56 7.42 9.52
CA MET A 528 15.72 8.23 9.19
C MET A 528 15.80 8.45 7.68
N GLY A 529 16.13 9.68 7.28
CA GLY A 529 16.29 10.05 5.87
C GLY A 529 17.58 9.48 5.26
N SER A 530 17.66 9.47 3.93
CA SER A 530 18.87 9.11 3.18
C SER A 530 19.41 7.69 3.41
N VAL A 531 18.52 6.72 3.70
CA VAL A 531 18.88 5.31 3.88
C VAL A 531 18.53 4.50 2.63
N SER A 532 19.52 3.82 2.04
CA SER A 532 19.34 3.02 0.83
C SER A 532 18.82 1.61 1.13
N LEU A 533 17.54 1.36 0.83
CA LEU A 533 16.84 0.12 1.20
C LEU A 533 16.71 -0.92 0.08
N ARG A 534 17.15 -0.59 -1.15
CA ARG A 534 16.95 -1.46 -2.32
C ARG A 534 17.65 -2.81 -2.20
N ARG A 535 18.95 -2.80 -1.89
CA ARG A 535 19.76 -4.01 -1.73
C ARG A 535 19.26 -4.92 -0.60
N PRO A 536 19.02 -4.44 0.64
CA PRO A 536 18.52 -5.32 1.70
C PRO A 536 17.12 -5.88 1.38
N ALA A 537 16.20 -5.08 0.82
CA ALA A 537 14.88 -5.57 0.45
C ALA A 537 14.93 -6.66 -0.63
N LEU A 538 15.76 -6.49 -1.68
CA LEU A 538 15.90 -7.48 -2.74
C LEU A 538 16.51 -8.78 -2.22
N LYS A 539 17.57 -8.70 -1.40
CA LYS A 539 18.18 -9.90 -0.78
C LYS A 539 17.18 -10.65 0.09
N ILE A 540 16.36 -9.94 0.87
CA ILE A 540 15.30 -10.56 1.68
C ILE A 540 14.25 -11.20 0.77
N ALA A 541 13.78 -10.51 -0.27
CA ALA A 541 12.80 -11.08 -1.20
C ALA A 541 13.32 -12.36 -1.87
N GLN A 542 14.58 -12.36 -2.32
CA GLN A 542 15.24 -13.54 -2.92
C GLN A 542 15.40 -14.70 -1.92
N LEU A 543 15.69 -14.42 -0.65
CA LEU A 543 15.77 -15.45 0.39
C LEU A 543 14.45 -16.23 0.52
N PHE A 544 13.31 -15.53 0.47
CA PHE A 544 11.99 -16.17 0.56
C PHE A 544 11.52 -16.77 -0.78
N ASN A 545 11.97 -16.25 -1.92
CA ASN A 545 11.65 -16.78 -3.26
C ASN A 545 12.37 -18.10 -3.58
N CYS A 546 13.68 -18.19 -3.33
CA CYS A 546 14.47 -19.39 -3.67
C CYS A 546 13.99 -20.66 -2.94
N HIS A 547 13.45 -20.51 -1.73
CA HIS A 547 12.94 -21.63 -0.96
C HIS A 547 11.61 -22.19 -1.51
N GLN A 548 10.81 -21.40 -2.22
CA GLN A 548 9.61 -21.91 -2.89
C GLN A 548 9.92 -22.82 -4.09
N LYS A 549 11.16 -22.77 -4.61
CA LYS A 549 11.60 -23.53 -5.79
C LYS A 549 12.33 -24.84 -5.44
N MET A 550 12.57 -25.11 -4.15
CA MET A 550 13.11 -26.39 -3.64
C MET A 550 11.96 -27.22 -3.08
#